data_AF-A0A966QXY7-F1
#
_entry.id   AF-A0A966QXY7-F1
#
_cell.length_a   1.000
_cell.length_b   1.000
_cell.length_c   1.000
_cell.angle_alpha   90.00
_cell.angle_beta   90.00
_cell.angle_gamma   90.00
#
_symmetry.space_group_name_H-M   'P 1'
#
loop_
_entity.id
_entity.type
_entity.pdbx_description
1 polymer ?
#
loop_
_entity_poly.entity_id
_entity_poly.type
_entity_poly.pdbx_seq_one_letter_code
_entity_poly.pdbx_strand_id
1 'polypeptide(L)'
;MNGMTLQDWIKCYIPSKQEKNLMKVTVTHTDTFCGEPNYGWVKRHEFVINRNASQRNITRQAKSLAGMTGVKSDTFDYDTGLTIKPRGYHQVIFVDFE
;
A
#
# COMPACT_ATOMS: atom_id res chain seq x y z
N MET A 1 17.95 23.48 25.33
CA MET A 1 17.53 23.15 23.96
C MET A 1 18.61 22.25 23.37
N ASN A 2 18.34 20.95 23.23
CA ASN A 2 19.31 20.06 22.57
C ASN A 2 19.32 20.41 21.09
N GLY A 3 20.40 21.04 20.64
CA GLY A 3 20.64 21.33 19.23
C GLY A 3 20.82 20.02 18.45
N MET A 4 20.41 20.06 17.18
CA MET A 4 20.54 18.94 16.25
C MET A 4 22.02 18.56 16.11
N THR A 5 22.33 17.27 16.27
CA THR A 5 23.73 16.81 16.24
C THR A 5 24.27 16.71 14.81
N LEU A 6 25.60 16.67 14.65
CA LEU A 6 26.23 16.49 13.34
C LEU A 6 25.79 15.18 12.67
N GLN A 7 25.50 14.14 13.46
CA GLN A 7 24.95 12.87 12.97
C GLN A 7 23.54 13.02 12.41
N ASP A 8 22.72 13.86 13.04
CA ASP A 8 21.37 14.17 12.56
C ASP A 8 21.42 14.95 11.25
N TRP A 9 22.36 15.91 11.11
CA TRP A 9 22.57 16.64 9.87
C TRP A 9 23.04 15.73 8.71
N ILE A 10 23.97 14.82 8.99
CA ILE A 10 24.45 13.85 7.98
C ILE A 10 23.29 12.94 7.52
N LYS A 11 22.45 12.46 8.44
CA LYS A 11 21.27 11.64 8.09
C LYS A 11 20.26 12.42 7.24
N CYS A 12 20.09 13.72 7.47
CA CYS A 12 19.20 14.54 6.65
C CYS A 12 19.70 14.71 5.21
N TYR A 13 21.01 14.75 4.98
CA TYR A 13 21.58 15.04 3.67
C TYR A 13 21.94 13.78 2.86
N ILE A 14 22.32 12.70 3.53
CA ILE A 14 22.72 11.43 2.89
C ILE A 14 21.75 10.34 3.37
N PRO A 15 20.73 9.98 2.58
CA PRO A 15 19.80 8.94 2.97
C PRO A 15 20.53 7.61 3.08
N SER A 16 20.18 6.86 4.10
CA SER A 16 20.70 5.52 4.32
C SER A 16 20.33 4.59 3.15
N LYS A 17 21.13 3.54 2.91
CA LYS A 17 20.87 2.56 1.85
C LYS A 17 19.49 1.89 2.01
N GLN A 18 18.95 1.83 3.22
CA GLN A 18 17.61 1.32 3.51
C GLN A 18 16.51 2.26 3.02
N GLU A 19 16.67 3.58 3.18
CA GLU A 19 15.71 4.59 2.71
C GLU A 19 15.64 4.66 1.19
N LYS A 20 16.77 4.44 0.49
CA LYS A 20 16.79 4.39 -0.99
C LYS A 20 15.92 3.29 -1.61
N ASN A 21 15.64 2.23 -0.86
CA ASN A 21 14.85 1.09 -1.34
C ASN A 21 13.38 1.18 -0.92
N LEU A 22 12.94 2.28 -0.32
CA LEU A 22 11.53 2.48 0.01
C LEU A 22 10.77 2.92 -1.24
N MET A 23 9.58 2.35 -1.43
CA MET A 23 8.60 2.76 -2.42
C MET A 23 7.33 3.19 -1.72
N LYS A 24 6.63 4.14 -2.32
CA LYS A 24 5.32 4.57 -1.84
C LYS A 24 4.27 3.69 -2.49
N VAL A 25 3.28 3.28 -1.71
CA VAL A 25 2.19 2.43 -2.17
C VAL A 25 0.88 3.11 -1.83
N THR A 26 0.06 3.30 -2.85
CA THR A 26 -1.28 3.88 -2.73
C THR A 26 -2.30 2.75 -2.77
N VAL A 27 -3.19 2.72 -1.78
CA VAL A 27 -4.24 1.71 -1.64
C VAL A 27 -5.59 2.38 -1.83
N THR A 28 -6.29 2.01 -2.89
CA THR A 28 -7.60 2.52 -3.25
C THR A 28 -8.65 1.44 -2.99
N HIS A 29 -9.51 1.64 -1.99
CA HIS A 29 -10.56 0.71 -1.60
C HIS A 29 -11.93 1.28 -1.94
N THR A 30 -12.74 0.49 -2.65
CA THR A 30 -14.08 0.89 -3.02
C THR A 30 -15.05 -0.28 -3.16
N ASP A 31 -16.35 0.01 -3.17
CA ASP A 31 -17.42 -0.94 -3.48
C ASP A 31 -17.52 -1.20 -4.99
N THR A 32 -18.16 -2.30 -5.37
CA THR A 32 -18.47 -2.62 -6.77
C THR A 32 -19.97 -2.55 -7.02
N PHE A 33 -20.36 -1.92 -8.13
CA PHE A 33 -21.73 -1.90 -8.62
C PHE A 33 -21.80 -2.73 -9.91
N CYS A 34 -22.56 -3.83 -9.87
CA CYS A 34 -22.61 -4.80 -10.98
C CYS A 34 -21.23 -5.32 -11.42
N GLY A 35 -20.27 -5.40 -10.50
CA GLY A 35 -18.90 -5.87 -10.77
C GLY A 35 -17.91 -4.78 -11.16
N GLU A 36 -18.39 -3.56 -11.46
CA GLU A 36 -17.55 -2.42 -11.78
C GLU A 36 -17.20 -1.61 -10.52
N PRO A 37 -15.96 -1.09 -10.39
CA PRO A 37 -15.59 -0.23 -9.27
C PRO A 37 -16.44 1.05 -9.23
N ASN A 38 -17.01 1.36 -8.07
CA ASN A 38 -17.68 2.61 -7.81
C ASN A 38 -16.65 3.68 -7.43
N TYR A 39 -16.60 4.81 -8.13
CA TYR A 39 -15.65 5.88 -7.81
C TYR A 39 -16.25 6.99 -6.91
N GLY A 40 -17.53 6.88 -6.54
CA GLY A 40 -18.23 7.86 -5.70
C GLY A 40 -17.82 7.84 -4.23
N TRP A 41 -17.42 6.67 -3.70
CA TRP A 41 -17.11 6.48 -2.28
C TRP A 41 -15.80 5.72 -2.05
N VAL A 42 -14.72 6.31 -2.56
CA VAL A 42 -13.38 5.74 -2.49
C VAL A 42 -12.69 6.09 -1.17
N LYS A 43 -12.15 5.07 -0.49
CA LYS A 43 -11.22 5.23 0.63
C LYS A 43 -9.80 5.03 0.14
N ARG A 44 -8.94 6.04 0.36
CA ARG A 44 -7.53 5.99 -0.02
C ARG A 44 -6.66 5.91 1.22
N HIS A 45 -5.66 5.06 1.15
CA HIS A 45 -4.62 4.91 2.16
C HIS A 45 -3.26 4.91 1.48
N GLU A 46 -2.24 5.30 2.21
CA GLU A 46 -0.86 5.29 1.73
C GLU A 46 0.03 4.61 2.76
N PHE A 47 1.03 3.88 2.28
CA PHE A 47 2.09 3.37 3.14
C PHE A 47 3.40 3.28 2.39
N VAL A 48 4.49 3.22 3.15
CA VAL A 48 5.84 3.10 2.62
C VAL A 48 6.36 1.69 2.92
N ILE A 49 6.91 1.03 1.91
CA ILE A 49 7.45 -0.33 2.06
C ILE A 49 8.74 -0.47 1.27
N ASN A 50 9.58 -1.43 1.64
CA ASN A 50 10.75 -1.78 0.85
C ASN A 50 10.32 -2.35 -0.51
N ARG A 51 10.95 -1.91 -1.60
CA ARG A 51 10.73 -2.38 -2.97
C ARG A 51 10.97 -3.89 -3.12
N ASN A 52 11.82 -4.49 -2.29
CA ASN A 52 12.06 -5.93 -2.26
C ASN A 52 11.04 -6.70 -1.40
N ALA A 53 9.99 -6.05 -0.88
CA ALA A 53 8.97 -6.72 -0.10
C ALA A 53 8.20 -7.71 -0.97
N SER A 54 7.92 -8.89 -0.39
CA SER A 54 7.08 -9.89 -1.06
C SER A 54 5.67 -9.34 -1.31
N GLN A 55 5.09 -9.72 -2.44
CA GLN A 55 3.69 -9.44 -2.79
C GLN A 55 2.73 -9.79 -1.64
N ARG A 56 2.95 -10.93 -0.98
CA ARG A 56 2.16 -11.35 0.19
C ARG A 56 2.17 -10.33 1.32
N ASN A 57 3.30 -9.69 1.60
CA ASN A 57 3.41 -8.68 2.65
C ASN A 57 2.62 -7.42 2.27
N ILE A 58 2.78 -6.96 1.02
CA ILE A 58 2.05 -5.84 0.44
C ILE A 58 0.53 -6.08 0.52
N THR A 59 0.06 -7.25 0.06
CA THR A 59 -1.36 -7.62 0.11
C THR A 59 -1.90 -7.63 1.54
N ARG A 60 -1.14 -8.16 2.51
CA ARG A 60 -1.56 -8.18 3.92
C ARG A 60 -1.67 -6.76 4.49
N GLN A 61 -0.73 -5.89 4.18
CA GLN A 61 -0.73 -4.52 4.66
C GLN A 61 -1.88 -3.70 4.04
N ALA A 62 -2.07 -3.81 2.72
CA ALA A 62 -3.20 -3.19 2.03
C ALA A 62 -4.56 -3.64 2.59
N LYS A 63 -4.72 -4.94 2.87
CA LYS A 63 -5.94 -5.47 3.50
C LYS A 63 -6.14 -4.98 4.92
N SER A 64 -5.06 -4.82 5.68
CA SER A 64 -5.14 -4.28 7.04
C SER A 64 -5.64 -2.84 7.03
N LEU A 65 -5.17 -2.01 6.09
CA LEU A 65 -5.61 -0.62 5.92
C LEU A 65 -7.08 -0.54 5.49
N ALA A 66 -7.51 -1.41 4.58
CA ALA A 66 -8.89 -1.50 4.13
C ALA A 66 -9.85 -2.18 5.14
N GLY A 67 -9.37 -2.63 6.31
CA GLY A 67 -10.18 -3.33 7.30
C GLY A 67 -10.59 -4.76 6.91
N MET A 68 -9.89 -5.38 5.95
CA MET A 68 -10.17 -6.69 5.35
C MET A 68 -9.20 -7.78 5.82
N THR A 69 -8.66 -7.65 7.04
CA THR A 69 -7.77 -8.66 7.63
C THR A 69 -8.51 -9.99 7.80
N GLY A 70 -7.88 -11.09 7.39
CA GLY A 70 -8.47 -12.44 7.50
C GLY A 70 -9.49 -12.81 6.42
N VAL A 71 -10.00 -11.86 5.64
CA VAL A 71 -10.95 -12.14 4.56
C VAL A 71 -10.27 -12.87 3.41
N LYS A 72 -10.83 -13.96 2.89
CA LYS A 72 -10.25 -14.63 1.71
C LYS A 72 -10.40 -13.75 0.48
N SER A 73 -9.36 -13.64 -0.34
CA SER A 73 -9.34 -12.74 -1.50
C SER A 73 -8.59 -13.34 -2.66
N ASP A 74 -9.04 -13.05 -3.87
CA ASP A 74 -8.30 -13.31 -5.10
C ASP A 74 -7.42 -12.09 -5.40
N THR A 75 -6.15 -12.33 -5.72
CA THR A 75 -5.17 -11.27 -5.99
C THR A 75 -4.69 -11.43 -7.42
N PHE A 76 -4.75 -10.35 -8.19
CA PHE A 76 -4.32 -10.27 -9.57
C PHE A 76 -3.12 -9.33 -9.64
N ASP A 77 -2.08 -9.78 -10.32
CA ASP A 77 -0.85 -9.03 -10.53
C ASP A 77 -0.85 -8.46 -11.95
N TYR A 78 -0.58 -7.16 -12.08
CA TYR A 78 -0.55 -6.44 -13.35
C TYR A 78 0.81 -5.73 -13.58
N ASP A 79 1.87 -6.18 -12.89
CA ASP A 79 3.24 -5.62 -12.87
C ASP A 79 3.37 -4.20 -12.30
N THR A 80 2.42 -3.32 -12.64
CA THR A 80 2.31 -1.93 -12.20
C THR A 80 1.58 -1.78 -10.87
N GLY A 81 0.82 -2.80 -10.48
CA GLY A 81 0.00 -2.80 -9.28
C GLY A 81 -0.71 -4.13 -9.06
N LEU A 82 -1.42 -4.23 -7.94
CA LEU A 82 -2.19 -5.40 -7.57
C LEU A 82 -3.67 -5.04 -7.46
N THR A 83 -4.53 -5.94 -7.93
CA THR A 83 -5.96 -5.88 -7.64
C THR A 83 -6.33 -7.00 -6.69
N ILE A 84 -6.91 -6.66 -5.54
CA ILE A 84 -7.36 -7.61 -4.54
C ILE A 84 -8.88 -7.58 -4.53
N LYS A 85 -9.50 -8.73 -4.80
CA LYS A 85 -10.96 -8.92 -4.77
C LYS A 85 -11.33 -9.82 -3.57
N PRO A 86 -11.81 -9.25 -2.45
CA PRO A 86 -12.30 -10.04 -1.32
C PRO A 86 -13.51 -10.90 -1.75
N ARG A 87 -13.48 -12.19 -1.43
CA ARG A 87 -14.54 -13.13 -1.79
C ARG A 87 -15.76 -12.94 -0.90
N GLY A 88 -16.95 -12.89 -1.49
CA GLY A 88 -18.21 -12.69 -0.77
C GLY A 88 -18.48 -11.23 -0.39
N TYR A 89 -17.70 -10.28 -0.90
CA TYR A 89 -17.92 -8.85 -0.71
C TYR A 89 -17.99 -8.15 -2.07
N HIS A 90 -18.92 -7.21 -2.23
CA HIS A 90 -18.99 -6.32 -3.38
C HIS A 90 -17.99 -5.17 -3.24
N GLN A 91 -16.71 -5.51 -3.12
CA GLN A 91 -15.64 -4.54 -2.87
C GLN A 91 -14.39 -4.95 -3.64
N VAL A 92 -13.56 -3.97 -3.96
CA VAL A 92 -12.29 -4.14 -4.65
C VAL A 92 -11.24 -3.20 -4.03
N ILE A 93 -10.01 -3.69 -3.96
CA ILE A 93 -8.87 -2.92 -3.47
C ILE A 93 -7.83 -2.89 -4.59
N PHE A 94 -7.47 -1.70 -5.04
CA PHE A 94 -6.35 -1.45 -5.94
C PHE A 94 -5.13 -1.04 -5.13
N VAL A 95 -3.98 -1.55 -5.52
CA VAL A 95 -2.69 -1.28 -4.90
C VAL A 95 -1.76 -0.80 -6.01
N ASP A 96 -1.47 0.49 -6.01
CA ASP A 96 -0.64 1.14 -7.02
C ASP A 96 0.76 1.40 -6.44
N PHE A 97 1.80 1.06 -7.21
CA PHE A 97 3.20 1.27 -6.82
C PHE A 97 3.72 2.58 -7.42
N GLU A 98 4.25 3.47 -6.57
CA GLU A 98 4.92 4.73 -6.95
C GLU A 98 6.45 4.61 -6.83
#